data_AF-A0A285HA55-F1
#
_entry.id   AF-A0A285HA55-F1
#
_cell.length_a   1.000
_cell.length_b   1.000
_cell.length_c   1.000
_cell.angle_alpha   90.00
_cell.angle_beta   90.00
_cell.angle_gamma   90.00
#
_symmetry.space_group_name_H-M   'P 1'
#
loop_
_entity.id
_entity.type
_entity.pdbx_description
1 polymer ?
#
loop_
_entity_poly.entity_id
_entity_poly.type
_entity_poly.pdbx_seq_one_letter_code
_entity_poly.pdbx_strand_id
1 'polypeptide(L)'
;MRYHFGVEGLEGLSKIPAARARLDAEELELINQARRAGATWSDIAGALGLSSRQAAEQRRLRLAAAAARPAGPEEFGDRVAALRAAAVEVYRRIGADRRWDRRFTRAALVRDTLATAAEAPAGALFSLAEASVDDLSGAAGSMPGPTRAAITRLREALEAAKPQA
;
A
#
# COMPACT_ATOMS: atom_id res chain seq x y z
N MET A 1 -23.27 2.83 30.98
CA MET A 1 -21.84 2.54 31.24
C MET A 1 -21.46 1.31 30.41
N ARG A 2 -20.91 1.52 29.21
CA ARG A 2 -20.53 0.45 28.27
C ARG A 2 -19.11 0.82 27.78
N TYR A 3 -18.14 -0.05 28.03
CA TYR A 3 -16.71 0.19 27.75
C TYR A 3 -16.45 0.19 26.23
N HIS A 4 -16.64 1.34 25.56
CA HIS A 4 -16.22 1.54 24.16
C HIS A 4 -14.72 1.87 24.01
N PHE A 5 -14.03 2.22 25.11
CA PHE A 5 -12.60 2.57 25.10
C PHE A 5 -11.64 1.41 24.80
N GLY A 6 -12.10 0.15 24.84
CA GLY A 6 -11.23 -1.02 24.72
C GLY A 6 -10.78 -1.34 23.28
N VAL A 7 -11.63 -1.08 22.28
CA VAL A 7 -11.34 -1.41 20.87
C VAL A 7 -10.62 -0.28 20.13
N GLU A 8 -10.93 0.98 20.46
CA GLU A 8 -10.25 2.16 19.90
C GLU A 8 -8.78 2.23 20.32
N GLY A 9 -8.47 1.84 21.56
CA GLY A 9 -7.09 1.76 22.05
C GLY A 9 -6.27 0.68 21.34
N LEU A 10 -6.87 -0.48 21.06
CA LEU A 10 -6.22 -1.56 20.30
C LEU A 10 -5.98 -1.15 18.84
N GLU A 11 -6.94 -0.48 18.21
CA GLU A 11 -6.78 0.07 16.86
C GLU A 11 -5.72 1.19 16.82
N GLY A 12 -5.60 1.99 17.87
CA GLY A 12 -4.51 2.97 17.99
C GLY A 12 -3.14 2.30 18.13
N LEU A 13 -3.04 1.25 18.95
CA LEU A 13 -1.81 0.49 19.15
C LEU A 13 -1.36 -0.25 17.88
N SER A 14 -2.29 -0.81 17.10
CA SER A 14 -1.95 -1.49 15.83
C SER A 14 -1.38 -0.54 14.77
N LYS A 15 -1.64 0.77 14.87
CA LYS A 15 -1.08 1.80 13.98
C LYS A 15 0.34 2.23 14.35
N ILE A 16 0.80 1.97 15.59
CA ILE A 16 2.12 2.39 16.07
C ILE A 16 3.28 1.81 15.25
N PRO A 17 3.30 0.52 14.89
CA PRO A 17 4.36 -0.05 14.06
C PRO A 17 4.53 0.69 12.72
N ALA A 18 3.43 0.97 12.01
CA ALA A 18 3.46 1.72 10.75
C ALA A 18 3.95 3.16 10.94
N ALA A 19 3.52 3.84 12.01
CA ALA A 19 3.99 5.17 12.34
C ALA A 19 5.50 5.20 12.65
N ARG A 20 6.01 4.20 13.39
CA ARG A 20 7.45 4.04 13.67
C ARG A 20 8.24 3.77 12.40
N ALA A 21 7.77 2.88 11.53
CA ALA A 21 8.42 2.60 10.26
C ALA A 21 8.52 3.85 9.38
N ARG A 22 7.46 4.67 9.34
CA ARG A 22 7.47 5.94 8.61
C ARG A 22 8.49 6.92 9.20
N LEU A 23 8.54 7.06 10.52
CA LEU A 23 9.52 7.92 11.20
C LEU A 23 10.96 7.45 10.97
N ASP A 24 11.21 6.14 11.05
CA ASP A 24 12.53 5.56 10.80
C ASP A 24 12.98 5.80 9.34
N ALA A 25 12.06 5.70 8.37
CA ALA A 25 12.34 5.99 6.96
C ALA A 25 12.64 7.48 6.74
N GLU A 26 11.88 8.38 7.38
CA GLU A 26 12.11 9.82 7.31
C GLU A 26 13.46 10.21 7.93
N GLU A 27 13.80 9.65 9.11
CA GLU A 27 15.10 9.85 9.74
C GLU A 27 16.26 9.39 8.83
N LEU A 28 16.13 8.21 8.21
CA LEU A 28 17.12 7.70 7.28
C LEU A 28 17.33 8.64 6.09
N GLU A 29 16.25 9.14 5.50
CA GLU A 29 16.35 10.06 4.36
C GLU A 29 16.95 11.40 4.75
N LEU A 30 16.63 11.96 5.91
CA LEU A 30 17.24 13.18 6.42
C LEU A 30 18.75 12.99 6.65
N ILE A 31 19.17 11.85 7.21
CA ILE A 31 20.59 11.51 7.36
C ILE A 31 21.26 11.41 5.98
N ASN A 32 20.64 10.72 5.02
CA ASN A 32 21.18 10.58 3.66
C ASN A 32 21.30 11.94 2.94
N GLN A 33 20.31 12.83 3.11
CA GLN A 33 20.34 14.19 2.57
C GLN A 33 21.45 15.03 3.21
N ALA A 34 21.59 15.00 4.53
CA ALA A 34 22.67 15.69 5.24
C ALA A 34 24.05 15.22 4.77
N ARG A 35 24.23 13.89 4.59
CA ARG A 35 25.46 13.32 4.04
C ARG A 35 25.74 13.78 2.61
N ARG A 36 24.71 13.85 1.75
CA ARG A 36 24.83 14.37 0.37
C ARG A 36 25.17 15.86 0.35
N ALA A 37 24.71 16.62 1.33
CA ALA A 37 25.04 18.03 1.52
C ALA A 37 26.44 18.27 2.18
N GLY A 38 27.17 17.20 2.51
CA GLY A 38 28.53 17.28 3.06
C GLY A 38 28.63 17.27 4.60
N ALA A 39 27.52 17.14 5.33
CA ALA A 39 27.55 17.08 6.79
C ALA A 39 28.35 15.86 7.27
N THR A 40 29.19 16.06 8.29
CA THR A 40 29.97 14.97 8.89
C THR A 40 29.12 14.13 9.82
N TRP A 41 29.61 12.93 10.17
CA TRP A 41 28.96 12.10 11.17
C TRP A 41 28.92 12.73 12.56
N SER A 42 29.84 13.65 12.86
CA SER A 42 29.82 14.41 14.11
C SER A 42 28.71 15.46 14.12
N ASP A 43 28.48 16.14 12.98
CA ASP A 43 27.37 17.10 12.84
C ASP A 43 26.02 16.40 12.98
N ILE A 44 25.89 15.23 12.34
CA ILE A 44 24.70 14.38 12.42
C ILE A 44 24.51 13.87 13.85
N ALA A 45 25.57 13.44 14.54
CA ALA A 45 25.48 13.04 15.95
C ALA A 45 24.98 14.19 16.84
N GLY A 46 25.49 15.41 16.62
CA GLY A 46 25.03 16.61 17.32
C GLY A 46 23.55 16.89 17.07
N ALA A 47 23.10 16.81 15.82
CA ALA A 47 21.69 17.01 15.45
C ALA A 47 20.74 15.95 16.03
N LEU A 48 21.20 14.70 16.12
CA LEU A 48 20.41 13.57 16.68
C LEU A 48 20.51 13.45 18.22
N GLY A 49 21.29 14.31 18.89
CA GLY A 49 21.53 14.21 20.33
C GLY A 49 22.34 12.96 20.74
N LEU A 50 23.16 12.42 19.84
CA LEU A 50 23.98 11.25 20.07
C LEU A 50 25.37 11.63 20.60
N SER A 51 25.93 10.80 21.47
CA SER A 51 27.21 11.07 22.15
C SER A 51 28.44 10.94 21.26
N SER A 52 28.33 10.35 20.07
CA SER A 52 29.48 10.13 19.18
C SER A 52 29.10 9.95 17.71
N ARG A 53 30.08 10.19 16.82
CA ARG A 53 29.98 9.89 15.38
C ARG A 53 29.61 8.43 15.11
N GLN A 54 30.14 7.50 15.91
CA GLN A 54 29.90 6.07 15.74
C GLN A 54 28.45 5.73 16.08
N ALA A 55 27.86 6.39 17.08
CA ALA A 55 26.45 6.22 17.40
C ALA A 55 25.55 6.66 16.23
N ALA A 56 25.89 7.76 15.55
CA ALA A 56 25.17 8.22 14.37
C ALA A 56 25.29 7.24 13.18
N GLU A 57 26.50 6.74 12.91
CA GLU A 57 26.73 5.75 11.85
C GLU A 57 25.95 4.46 12.12
N GLN A 58 26.00 3.94 13.36
CA GLN A 58 25.26 2.76 13.78
C GLN A 58 23.74 2.97 13.74
N ARG A 59 23.24 4.17 14.05
CA ARG A 59 21.82 4.51 13.89
C ARG A 59 21.42 4.42 12.41
N ARG A 60 22.17 5.03 11.50
CA ARG A 60 21.89 4.93 10.06
C ARG A 60 21.91 3.49 9.55
N LEU A 61 22.90 2.69 9.96
CA LEU A 61 22.99 1.27 9.56
C LEU A 61 21.76 0.49 10.03
N ARG A 62 21.30 0.70 11.27
CA ARG A 62 20.09 0.07 11.79
C ARG A 62 18.83 0.49 11.03
N LEU A 63 18.69 1.78 10.73
CA LEU A 63 17.56 2.29 9.95
C LEU A 63 17.55 1.71 8.53
N ALA A 64 18.72 1.63 7.87
CA ALA A 64 18.84 1.03 6.55
C ALA A 64 18.48 -0.47 6.55
N ALA A 65 18.92 -1.21 7.58
CA ALA A 65 18.55 -2.62 7.73
C ALA A 65 17.05 -2.81 8.00
N ALA A 66 16.43 -1.91 8.78
CA ALA A 66 15.00 -1.94 9.02
C ALA A 66 14.19 -1.64 7.75
N ALA A 67 14.63 -0.67 6.94
CA ALA A 67 13.99 -0.33 5.67
C ALA A 67 14.11 -1.45 4.61
N ALA A 68 15.20 -2.22 4.65
CA ALA A 68 15.39 -3.37 3.76
C ALA A 68 14.61 -4.62 4.20
N ARG A 69 13.97 -4.62 5.37
CA ARG A 69 13.22 -5.77 5.85
C ARG A 69 11.91 -5.88 5.06
N PRO A 70 11.59 -7.05 4.46
CA PRO A 70 10.31 -7.24 3.81
C PRO A 70 9.16 -7.03 4.79
N ALA A 71 8.03 -6.56 4.27
CA ALA A 71 6.79 -6.33 5.00
C ALA A 71 6.46 -7.55 5.88
N GLY A 72 6.09 -7.30 7.14
CA GLY A 72 5.69 -8.37 8.05
C GLY A 72 4.38 -9.05 7.61
N PRO A 73 4.04 -10.24 8.15
CA PRO A 73 2.81 -10.95 7.81
C PRO A 73 1.53 -10.12 7.98
N GLU A 74 1.48 -9.24 8.98
CA GLU A 74 0.35 -8.33 9.23
C GLU A 74 0.20 -7.29 8.12
N GLU A 75 1.30 -6.63 7.74
CA GLU A 75 1.31 -5.63 6.66
C GLU A 75 0.99 -6.26 5.30
N PHE A 76 1.43 -7.50 5.07
CA PHE A 76 1.02 -8.27 3.90
C PHE A 76 -0.50 -8.56 3.93
N GLY A 77 -1.03 -8.94 5.09
CA GLY A 77 -2.48 -9.12 5.30
C GLY A 77 -3.29 -7.87 4.99
N ASP A 78 -2.83 -6.70 5.48
CA ASP A 78 -3.47 -5.41 5.24
C ASP A 78 -3.47 -5.04 3.75
N ARG A 79 -2.37 -5.27 3.04
CA ARG A 79 -2.27 -5.05 1.59
C ARG A 79 -3.21 -5.97 0.80
N VAL A 80 -3.30 -7.24 1.17
CA VAL A 80 -4.25 -8.20 0.57
C VAL A 80 -5.69 -7.78 0.84
N ALA A 81 -6.01 -7.31 2.05
CA ALA A 81 -7.33 -6.81 2.40
C ALA A 81 -7.70 -5.55 1.59
N ALA A 82 -6.75 -4.61 1.44
CA ALA A 82 -6.93 -3.41 0.63
C ALA A 82 -7.17 -3.74 -0.85
N LEU A 83 -6.42 -4.68 -1.42
CA LEU A 83 -6.60 -5.15 -2.79
C LEU A 83 -8.00 -5.76 -2.99
N ARG A 84 -8.46 -6.61 -2.05
CA ARG A 84 -9.81 -7.19 -2.11
C ARG A 84 -10.90 -6.13 -2.02
N ALA A 85 -10.76 -5.16 -1.11
CA ALA A 85 -11.71 -4.07 -0.98
C ALA A 85 -11.82 -3.23 -2.26
N ALA A 86 -10.67 -2.94 -2.90
CA ALA A 86 -10.64 -2.22 -4.17
C ALA A 86 -11.32 -3.02 -5.30
N ALA A 87 -11.09 -4.34 -5.38
CA ALA A 87 -11.74 -5.21 -6.37
C ALA A 87 -13.27 -5.23 -6.19
N VAL A 88 -13.75 -5.36 -4.94
CA VAL A 88 -15.19 -5.32 -4.60
C VAL A 88 -15.82 -3.98 -4.98
N GLU A 89 -15.13 -2.87 -4.74
CA GLU A 89 -15.62 -1.54 -5.10
C GLU A 89 -15.79 -1.38 -6.62
N VAL A 90 -14.81 -1.84 -7.41
CA VAL A 90 -14.92 -1.83 -8.87
C VAL A 90 -16.08 -2.73 -9.33
N TYR A 91 -16.19 -3.95 -8.78
CA TYR A 91 -17.28 -4.88 -9.08
C TYR A 91 -18.67 -4.27 -8.81
N ARG A 92 -18.86 -3.62 -7.66
CA ARG A 92 -20.12 -2.95 -7.31
C ARG A 92 -20.48 -1.83 -8.27
N ARG A 93 -19.51 -1.01 -8.66
CA ARG A 93 -19.74 0.09 -9.62
C ARG A 93 -20.09 -0.42 -11.00
N ILE A 94 -19.42 -1.47 -11.44
CA ILE A 94 -19.73 -2.18 -12.68
C ILE A 94 -21.15 -2.74 -12.65
N GLY A 95 -21.57 -3.33 -11.53
CA GLY A 95 -22.93 -3.83 -11.34
C GLY A 95 -24.00 -2.73 -11.37
N ALA A 96 -23.66 -1.51 -10.94
CA ALA A 96 -24.57 -0.36 -11.01
C ALA A 96 -24.69 0.24 -12.43
N ASP A 97 -23.73 -0.02 -13.32
CA ASP A 97 -23.75 0.46 -14.70
C ASP A 97 -24.49 -0.51 -15.63
N ARG A 98 -25.76 -0.19 -15.91
CA ARG A 98 -26.62 -0.98 -16.82
C ARG A 98 -26.08 -1.13 -18.24
N ARG A 99 -25.15 -0.28 -18.68
CA ARG A 99 -24.56 -0.31 -20.02
C ARG A 99 -23.22 -1.03 -20.06
N TRP A 100 -22.73 -1.50 -18.91
CA TRP A 100 -21.37 -2.03 -18.75
C TRP A 100 -20.97 -3.03 -19.83
N ASP A 101 -21.79 -4.07 -20.05
CA ASP A 101 -21.48 -5.18 -20.98
C ASP A 101 -21.35 -4.74 -22.44
N ARG A 102 -21.80 -3.53 -22.77
CA ARG A 102 -21.73 -2.94 -24.12
C ARG A 102 -20.64 -1.89 -24.26
N ARG A 103 -19.91 -1.56 -23.19
CA ARG A 103 -18.88 -0.51 -23.23
C ARG A 103 -17.62 -0.92 -23.98
N PHE A 104 -17.24 -2.19 -23.90
CA PHE A 104 -16.08 -2.76 -24.57
C PHE A 104 -16.18 -4.29 -24.61
N THR A 105 -15.43 -4.93 -25.51
CA THR A 105 -15.51 -6.38 -25.81
C THR A 105 -15.34 -7.28 -24.58
N ARG A 106 -14.50 -6.87 -23.63
CA ARG A 106 -14.12 -7.67 -22.45
C ARG A 106 -14.93 -7.33 -21.20
N ALA A 107 -15.96 -6.49 -21.31
CA ALA A 107 -16.68 -5.95 -20.17
C ALA A 107 -17.33 -7.03 -19.28
N ALA A 108 -18.04 -7.98 -19.89
CA ALA A 108 -18.66 -9.07 -19.16
C ALA A 108 -17.62 -9.92 -18.41
N LEU A 109 -16.49 -10.23 -19.06
CA LEU A 109 -15.44 -10.98 -18.40
C LEU A 109 -14.86 -10.20 -17.21
N VAL A 110 -14.56 -8.91 -17.34
CA VAL A 110 -14.03 -8.12 -16.22
C VAL A 110 -14.96 -8.19 -15.01
N ARG A 111 -16.28 -8.16 -15.23
CA ARG A 111 -17.26 -8.31 -14.14
C ARG A 111 -17.11 -9.67 -13.44
N ASP A 112 -17.05 -10.76 -14.19
CA ASP A 112 -16.97 -12.13 -13.65
C ASP A 112 -15.62 -12.38 -12.96
N THR A 113 -14.52 -11.87 -13.55
CA THR A 113 -13.18 -11.95 -12.97
C THR A 113 -13.12 -11.20 -11.64
N LEU A 114 -13.70 -9.99 -11.54
CA LEU A 114 -13.74 -9.23 -10.30
C LEU A 114 -14.66 -9.85 -9.24
N ALA A 115 -15.78 -10.45 -9.65
CA ALA A 115 -16.63 -11.22 -8.75
C ALA A 115 -15.86 -12.41 -8.15
N THR A 116 -15.12 -13.14 -8.98
CA THR A 116 -14.27 -14.26 -8.56
C THR A 116 -13.13 -13.79 -7.66
N ALA A 117 -12.48 -12.68 -8.00
CA ALA A 117 -11.38 -12.10 -7.23
C ALA A 117 -11.81 -11.75 -5.80
N ALA A 118 -13.04 -11.24 -5.63
CA ALA A 118 -13.57 -10.83 -4.33
C ALA A 118 -13.61 -11.96 -3.28
N GLU A 119 -13.67 -13.23 -3.71
CA GLU A 119 -13.73 -14.40 -2.82
C GLU A 119 -12.47 -15.28 -2.90
N ALA A 120 -11.62 -15.07 -3.90
CA ALA A 120 -10.43 -15.87 -4.14
C ALA A 120 -9.41 -15.79 -2.99
N PRO A 121 -8.59 -16.83 -2.74
CA PRO A 121 -7.40 -16.77 -1.88
C PRO A 121 -6.40 -15.71 -2.38
N ALA A 122 -5.49 -15.25 -1.51
CA ALA A 122 -4.57 -14.14 -1.81
C ALA A 122 -3.81 -14.30 -3.14
N GLY A 123 -3.21 -15.46 -3.40
CA GLY A 123 -2.48 -15.70 -4.65
C GLY A 123 -3.34 -15.60 -5.91
N ALA A 124 -4.56 -16.14 -5.88
CA ALA A 124 -5.50 -16.05 -6.99
C ALA A 124 -6.11 -14.65 -7.14
N LEU A 125 -6.32 -13.93 -6.03
CA LEU A 125 -6.75 -12.52 -6.03
C LEU A 125 -5.78 -11.65 -6.84
N PHE A 126 -4.48 -11.82 -6.69
CA PHE A 126 -3.48 -11.08 -7.46
C PHE A 126 -3.63 -11.30 -8.96
N SER A 127 -3.61 -12.55 -9.41
CA SER A 127 -3.69 -12.87 -10.84
C SER A 127 -5.01 -12.39 -11.47
N LEU A 128 -6.12 -12.51 -10.75
CA LEU A 128 -7.43 -12.04 -11.22
C LEU A 128 -7.52 -10.51 -11.25
N ALA A 129 -6.94 -9.82 -10.27
CA ALA A 129 -6.87 -8.36 -10.24
C ALA A 129 -5.98 -7.81 -11.36
N GLU A 130 -4.83 -8.44 -11.62
CA GLU A 130 -3.92 -8.09 -12.72
C GLU A 130 -4.63 -8.25 -14.08
N ALA A 131 -5.23 -9.42 -14.35
CA ALA A 131 -5.99 -9.65 -15.57
C ALA A 131 -7.14 -8.63 -15.76
N SER A 132 -7.83 -8.28 -14.67
CA SER A 132 -8.89 -7.28 -14.70
C SER A 132 -8.35 -5.88 -15.03
N VAL A 133 -7.23 -5.48 -14.43
CA VAL A 133 -6.58 -4.19 -14.68
C VAL A 133 -6.12 -4.08 -16.14
N ASP A 134 -5.57 -5.15 -16.70
CA ASP A 134 -5.14 -5.20 -18.10
C ASP A 134 -6.33 -5.05 -19.05
N ASP A 135 -7.38 -5.85 -18.86
CA ASP A 135 -8.61 -5.77 -19.66
C ASP A 135 -9.30 -4.38 -19.54
N LEU A 136 -9.14 -3.68 -18.41
CA LEU A 136 -9.66 -2.32 -18.19
C LEU A 136 -8.81 -1.21 -18.82
N SER A 137 -7.54 -1.47 -19.12
CA SER A 137 -6.58 -0.40 -19.49
C SER A 137 -6.90 0.28 -20.81
N GLY A 138 -7.44 -0.44 -21.78
CA GLY A 138 -7.90 0.14 -23.05
C GLY A 138 -9.21 0.95 -22.95
N ALA A 139 -10.01 0.75 -21.90
CA ALA A 139 -11.35 1.33 -21.77
C ALA A 139 -11.48 2.38 -20.66
N ALA A 140 -10.51 2.49 -19.74
CA ALA A 140 -10.60 3.35 -18.57
C ALA A 140 -10.86 4.84 -18.88
N GLY A 141 -10.39 5.34 -20.03
CA GLY A 141 -10.57 6.73 -20.46
C GLY A 141 -12.02 7.13 -20.79
N SER A 142 -12.87 6.17 -21.17
CA SER A 142 -14.29 6.40 -21.51
C SER A 142 -15.25 6.13 -20.34
N MET A 143 -14.71 5.74 -19.18
CA MET A 143 -15.49 5.42 -17.99
C MET A 143 -15.94 6.67 -17.23
N PRO A 144 -17.10 6.63 -16.56
CA PRO A 144 -17.52 7.67 -15.63
C PRO A 144 -16.44 7.95 -14.57
N GLY A 145 -16.28 9.22 -14.18
CA GLY A 145 -15.26 9.65 -13.21
C GLY A 145 -15.17 8.79 -11.94
N PRO A 146 -16.31 8.46 -11.28
CA PRO A 146 -16.29 7.61 -10.10
C PRO A 146 -15.78 6.17 -10.35
N THR A 147 -16.14 5.58 -11.50
CA THR A 147 -15.64 4.25 -11.91
C THR A 147 -14.15 4.30 -12.21
N ARG A 148 -13.70 5.34 -12.92
CA ARG A 148 -12.28 5.57 -13.20
C ARG A 148 -11.46 5.69 -11.92
N ALA A 149 -11.96 6.44 -10.93
CA ALA A 149 -11.29 6.58 -9.64
C ALA A 149 -11.21 5.25 -8.88
N ALA A 150 -12.22 4.38 -8.97
CA ALA A 150 -12.16 3.04 -8.39
C ALA A 150 -11.13 2.14 -9.09
N ILE A 151 -11.04 2.21 -10.42
CA ILE A 151 -10.02 1.50 -11.21
C ILE A 151 -8.61 1.97 -10.84
N THR A 152 -8.40 3.27 -10.65
CA THR A 152 -7.11 3.81 -10.18
C THR A 152 -6.73 3.24 -8.82
N ARG A 153 -7.66 3.21 -7.85
CA ARG A 153 -7.39 2.61 -6.52
C ARG A 153 -7.09 1.12 -6.60
N LEU A 154 -7.75 0.37 -7.49
CA LEU A 154 -7.44 -1.04 -7.72
C LEU A 154 -6.01 -1.23 -8.22
N ARG A 155 -5.54 -0.38 -9.15
CA ARG A 155 -4.15 -0.39 -9.64
C ARG A 155 -3.16 -0.05 -8.53
N GLU A 156 -3.41 1.00 -7.76
CA GLU A 156 -2.55 1.40 -6.63
C GLU A 156 -2.44 0.28 -5.59
N ALA A 157 -3.57 -0.36 -5.23
CA ALA A 157 -3.58 -1.49 -4.30
C ALA A 157 -2.83 -2.71 -4.86
N LEU A 158 -2.95 -2.99 -6.17
CA LEU A 158 -2.24 -4.08 -6.83
C LEU A 158 -0.72 -3.85 -6.77
N GLU A 159 -0.25 -2.65 -7.12
CA GLU A 159 1.18 -2.30 -7.04
C GLU A 159 1.71 -2.34 -5.59
N ALA A 160 0.94 -1.84 -4.62
CA ALA A 160 1.34 -1.86 -3.22
C ALA A 160 1.43 -3.29 -2.65
N ALA A 161 0.62 -4.20 -3.17
CA ALA A 161 0.55 -5.58 -2.72
C ALA A 161 1.57 -6.49 -3.44
N LYS A 162 2.15 -6.08 -4.58
CA LYS A 162 3.25 -6.81 -5.22
C LYS A 162 4.44 -6.93 -4.24
N PRO A 163 5.01 -8.14 -4.05
CA PRO A 163 6.25 -8.28 -3.30
C PRO A 163 7.36 -7.51 -4.01
N GLN A 164 8.04 -6.61 -3.30
CA GLN A 164 9.25 -5.96 -3.82
C GLN A 164 10.34 -7.04 -3.92
N ALA A 165 10.82 -7.28 -5.14
CA ALA A 165 11.89 -8.22 -5.44
C ALA A 165 13.24 -7.72 -4.93
#